data_AF-A0A101FP88-F1
#
_entry.id   AF-A0A101FP88-F1
#
_cell.length_a   1.000
_cell.length_b   1.000
_cell.length_c   1.000
_cell.angle_alpha   90.00
_cell.angle_beta   90.00
_cell.angle_gamma   90.00
#
_symmetry.space_group_name_H-M   'P 1'
#
loop_
_entity.id
_entity.type
_entity.pdbx_description
1 polymer ?
#
loop_
_entity_poly.entity_id
_entity_poly.type
_entity_poly.pdbx_seq_one_letter_code
_entity_poly.pdbx_strand_id
1 'polypeptide(L)' 'MDRLKVTVLSENTVGAPLGLVGEWGLALLVETADARVLLDTGAQGHVVANAALLGADLRTVDALVLS' A
#
# COMPACT_ATOMS: atom_id res chain seq x y z
N MET A 1 -6.42 -21.71 7.73
CA MET A 1 -6.72 -20.32 8.10
C MET A 1 -6.17 -19.47 6.99
N ASP A 2 -7.03 -18.80 6.24
CA ASP A 2 -6.58 -17.91 5.18
C ASP A 2 -5.93 -16.68 5.82
N ARG A 3 -4.73 -16.35 5.34
CA ARG A 3 -3.88 -15.33 5.95
C ARG A 3 -4.20 -13.97 5.33
N LEU A 4 -4.72 -13.05 6.14
CA LEU A 4 -4.79 -11.64 5.80
C LEU A 4 -3.39 -11.02 5.91
N LYS A 5 -2.93 -10.34 4.85
CA LYS A 5 -1.73 -9.50 4.88
C LYS A 5 -2.13 -8.08 4.55
N VAL A 6 -1.64 -7.14 5.36
CA VAL A 6 -1.80 -5.70 5.09
C VAL A 6 -0.41 -5.10 4.96
N THR A 7 -0.17 -4.40 3.86
CA THR A 7 1.06 -3.66 3.60
C THR A 7 0.73 -2.17 3.61
N VAL A 8 1.41 -1.41 4.46
CA VAL A 8 1.27 0.05 4.50
C VAL A 8 2.13 0.65 3.39
N LEU A 9 1.50 1.22 2.38
CA LEU A 9 2.18 1.83 1.23
C LEU A 9 2.34 3.34 1.38
N SER A 10 1.49 3.98 2.19
CA SER A 10 1.61 5.39 2.58
C SER A 10 1.06 5.59 3.99
N GLU A 11 1.77 6.38 4.77
CA GLU A 11 1.43 6.82 6.13
C GLU A 11 2.20 8.11 6.43
N ASN A 12 1.78 8.87 7.45
CA ASN A 12 2.41 10.12 7.88
C ASN A 12 3.89 9.98 8.24
N THR A 13 4.36 8.77 8.56
CA THR A 13 5.72 8.48 8.98
C THR A 13 6.27 7.23 8.28
N VAL A 14 7.61 7.10 8.30
CA VAL A 14 8.31 5.88 7.86
C VAL A 14 9.05 5.27 9.04
N GLY A 15 8.73 4.02 9.34
CA GLY A 15 9.32 3.29 10.48
C GLY A 15 10.71 2.71 10.22
N ALA A 16 11.15 2.65 8.95
CA ALA A 16 12.43 2.07 8.57
C ALA A 16 13.09 2.85 7.41
N PRO A 17 14.42 3.04 7.41
CA PRO A 17 15.14 3.80 6.39
C PRO A 17 15.39 2.93 5.14
N LEU A 18 14.32 2.46 4.50
CA LEU A 18 14.36 1.61 3.30
C LEU A 18 14.22 2.41 1.99
N GLY A 19 14.46 3.73 2.04
CA GLY A 19 14.17 4.64 0.92
C GLY A 19 12.68 4.96 0.75
N LEU A 20 11.82 4.54 1.69
CA LEU A 20 10.40 4.87 1.72
C LEU A 20 10.20 6.34 2.05
N VAL A 21 9.15 6.92 1.49
CA VAL A 21 8.74 8.30 1.74
C VAL A 21 7.41 8.30 2.48
N GLY A 22 7.36 8.99 3.63
CA GLY A 22 6.14 9.27 4.36
C GLY A 22 5.47 10.54 3.84
N GLU A 23 4.15 10.60 3.90
CA GLU A 23 3.35 11.74 3.46
C GLU A 23 2.06 11.87 4.28
N TRP A 24 1.45 13.05 4.27
CA TRP A 24 0.13 13.23 4.88
C TRP A 24 -0.94 12.57 3.99
N GLY A 25 -1.18 11.28 4.22
CA GLY A 25 -2.16 10.47 3.48
C GLY A 25 -1.99 8.99 3.79
N LEU A 26 -3.04 8.21 3.56
CA LEU A 26 -3.05 6.77 3.79
C LEU A 26 -3.15 6.01 2.47
N ALA A 27 -2.44 4.90 2.36
CA ALA A 27 -2.65 3.89 1.34
C ALA A 27 -2.28 2.51 1.88
N LEU A 28 -3.20 1.55 1.79
CA LEU A 28 -3.01 0.18 2.28
C LEU A 28 -3.25 -0.82 1.16
N LEU A 29 -2.30 -1.72 0.94
CA LEU A 29 -2.52 -2.91 0.13
C LEU A 29 -2.97 -4.05 1.04
N VAL A 30 -4.22 -4.48 0.87
CA VAL A 30 -4.85 -5.57 1.61
C VAL A 30 -4.88 -6.80 0.72
N GLU A 31 -4.25 -7.89 1.15
CA GLU A 31 -4.13 -9.14 0.41
C GLU A 31 -4.75 -10.29 1.21
N THR A 32 -5.64 -11.04 0.56
CA THR A 32 -6.22 -12.31 1.03
C THR A 32 -5.89 -13.43 0.04
N ALA A 33 -6.43 -14.63 0.28
CA ALA A 33 -6.36 -15.71 -0.71
C ALA A 33 -7.17 -15.41 -1.98
N ASP A 34 -8.23 -14.61 -1.86
CA ASP A 34 -9.23 -14.41 -2.92
C ASP A 34 -9.10 -13.08 -3.64
N ALA A 35 -8.49 -12.06 -3.00
CA ALA A 35 -8.43 -10.71 -3.56
C ALA A 35 -7.24 -9.89 -3.05
N ARG A 36 -6.86 -8.90 -3.85
CA ARG A 36 -5.97 -7.80 -3.52
C ARG A 36 -6.69 -6.47 -3.70
N VAL A 37 -6.83 -5.73 -2.62
CA VAL A 37 -7.52 -4.43 -2.62
C VAL A 37 -6.54 -3.34 -2.22
N LEU A 38 -6.49 -2.27 -3.01
CA LEU A 38 -5.84 -1.03 -2.61
C LEU A 38 -6.89 -0.14 -1.95
N LEU A 39 -6.69 0.18 -0.67
CA LEU A 39 -7.50 1.16 0.05
C LEU A 39 -6.74 2.49 0.08
N ASP A 40 -7.35 3.53 -0.48
CA ASP A 40 -6.79 4.86 -0.72
C ASP A 40 -5.47 4.87 -1.50
N THR A 41 -4.97 6.07 -1.82
CA THR A 41 -3.79 6.26 -2.68
C THR A 41 -2.76 7.22 -2.10
N GLY A 42 -2.94 7.65 -0.85
CA GLY A 42 -2.21 8.79 -0.31
C GLY A 42 -2.60 10.10 -1.01
N ALA A 43 -1.80 11.14 -0.79
CA ALA A 43 -2.01 12.50 -1.27
C ALA A 43 -1.03 12.94 -2.37
N GLN A 44 0.20 12.42 -2.40
CA GLN A 44 1.25 12.94 -3.32
C GLN A 44 1.71 11.90 -4.37
N GLY A 45 1.11 10.71 -4.38
CA GLY A 45 1.43 9.65 -5.33
C GLY A 45 2.68 8.83 -4.96
N HIS A 46 3.25 9.01 -3.77
CA HIS A 46 4.38 8.20 -3.29
C HIS A 46 4.02 6.72 -3.13
N VAL A 47 2.73 6.37 -3.08
CA VAL A 47 2.21 5.00 -3.08
C VAL A 47 2.82 4.11 -4.16
N VAL A 48 3.07 4.64 -5.37
CA VAL A 48 3.64 3.86 -6.49
C VAL A 48 5.10 3.51 -6.23
N ALA A 49 5.90 4.50 -5.79
CA ALA A 49 7.32 4.30 -5.50
C ALA A 49 7.52 3.41 -4.27
N ASN A 50 6.74 3.63 -3.21
CA ASN A 50 6.77 2.82 -2.01
C ASN A 50 6.37 1.36 -2.29
N ALA A 51 5.34 1.12 -3.12
CA ALA A 51 4.96 -0.23 -3.52
C ALA A 51 6.09 -0.96 -4.25
N ALA A 52 6.76 -0.28 -5.19
CA ALA A 52 7.90 -0.87 -5.90
C ALA A 52 9.05 -1.23 -4.95
N LEU A 53 9.39 -0.36 -3.99
CA LEU A 53 10.43 -0.62 -2.98
C LEU A 53 10.07 -1.77 -2.04
N LEU A 54 8.78 -1.94 -1.72
CA LEU A 54 8.26 -3.01 -0.87
C LEU A 54 7.99 -4.33 -1.62
N GLY A 55 8.25 -4.37 -2.93
CA GLY A 55 7.98 -5.55 -3.77
C GLY A 55 6.49 -5.82 -3.98
N ALA A 56 5.62 -4.82 -3.80
CA ALA A 56 4.20 -4.89 -4.05
C ALA A 56 3.87 -4.47 -5.50
N ASP A 57 3.30 -5.39 -6.29
CA ASP A 57 2.90 -5.10 -7.66
C ASP A 57 1.44 -4.59 -7.72
N LEU A 58 1.28 -3.28 -7.83
CA LEU A 58 -0.05 -2.65 -7.87
C LEU A 58 -0.86 -3.02 -9.13
N ARG A 59 -0.25 -3.58 -10.18
CA ARG A 59 -0.98 -4.09 -11.36
C ARG A 59 -1.80 -5.35 -11.04
N THR A 60 -1.53 -5.98 -9.89
CA THR A 60 -2.24 -7.17 -9.41
C THR A 60 -3.42 -6.86 -8.51
N VAL A 61 -3.70 -5.58 -8.27
CA VAL A 61 -4.84 -5.11 -7.48
C VAL A 61 -6.14 -5.35 -8.27
N ASP A 62 -7.10 -6.01 -7.63
CA ASP A 62 -8.40 -6.33 -8.20
C ASP A 62 -9.38 -5.16 -8.09
N ALA A 63 -9.25 -4.37 -7.02
CA ALA A 63 -10.12 -3.22 -6.75
C ALA A 63 -9.41 -2.09 -6.00
N LEU A 64 -9.82 -0.86 -6.31
CA LEU A 64 -9.48 0.36 -5.56
C LEU A 64 -10.71 0.81 -4.78
N VAL A 65 -10.54 1.07 -3.48
CA VAL A 65 -11.57 1.64 -2.60
C VAL A 65 -11.07 2.98 -2.08
N LEU A 66 -11.90 4.02 -2.14
CA LEU A 66 -11.61 5.35 -1.63
C LEU A 66 -12.54 5.67 -0.46
N SER A 67 -11.98 6.19 0.65
CA SER A 67 -12.75 6.56 1.86
C SER A 67 -13.50 7.89 1.75
#